data_AF-A0A819JMH9-F1
#
_entry.id   AF-A0A819JMH9-F1
#
_cell.length_a   1.000
_cell.length_b   1.000
_cell.length_c   1.000
_cell.angle_alpha   90.00
_cell.angle_beta   90.00
_cell.angle_gamma   90.00
#
_symmetry.space_group_name_H-M   'P 1'
#
loop_
_entity.id
_entity.type
_entity.pdbx_description
1 polymer ?
#
loop_
_entity_poly.entity_id
_entity_poly.type
_entity_poly.pdbx_seq_one_letter_code
_entity_poly.pdbx_strand_id
1 'polypeptide(L)'
;MILTGVEIYSEPPFQMRDASDGFMKRLPEWLREELKPIDQRKDCIIMNSVHRFWIEAGQITYEHQYDENNNIITYYLSDMPMCVKKQLMQYDEQGNLIDDLSKVEDGHSSEGDFAQAFTRYYDQMGSYFPELLRLKELLKRGVLLVFIRSTLQISLKEGTVQQNNRQGTAIDASNIMSNTNQRQQGTTTGTRSGGMSDGSGNRGGFVSSSGSGSQVPSDNGSSERQPRTYQPTGRAESSNLNEQIAMQAAQAGAAQGKVLKRIVLRDPKWPAEDGWVKMRYYHESTKIVIHYVFNNNTGEALDFKFK
;
A
#
# COMPACT_ATOMS: atom_id res chain seq x y z
N MET A 1 -20.73 -16.96 21.49
CA MET A 1 -21.84 -16.07 21.15
C MET A 1 -22.61 -16.48 19.87
N ILE A 2 -21.96 -17.06 18.85
CA ILE A 2 -22.64 -17.84 17.78
C ILE A 2 -22.00 -19.23 17.67
N LEU A 3 -20.67 -19.28 17.73
CA LEU A 3 -19.86 -20.51 17.81
C LEU A 3 -20.28 -21.51 18.89
N THR A 4 -20.79 -20.99 20.01
CA THR A 4 -21.16 -21.77 21.21
C THR A 4 -22.65 -22.09 21.25
N GLY A 5 -23.42 -21.73 20.22
CA GLY A 5 -24.88 -21.91 20.20
C GLY A 5 -25.65 -21.01 21.16
N VAL A 6 -24.99 -20.08 21.84
CA VAL A 6 -25.60 -19.20 22.85
C VAL A 6 -25.30 -17.75 22.54
N GLU A 7 -26.35 -16.92 22.48
CA GLU A 7 -26.29 -15.47 22.34
C GLU A 7 -26.59 -14.77 23.67
N ILE A 8 -26.16 -13.52 23.79
CA ILE A 8 -26.41 -12.69 24.98
C ILE A 8 -27.15 -11.43 24.53
N TYR A 9 -28.19 -11.05 25.27
CA TYR A 9 -28.89 -9.78 25.03
C TYR A 9 -27.93 -8.59 25.18
N SER A 10 -28.16 -7.52 24.41
CA SER A 10 -27.39 -6.27 24.51
C SER A 10 -27.83 -5.38 25.67
N GLU A 11 -28.99 -5.64 26.25
CA GLU A 11 -29.55 -4.87 27.36
C GLU A 11 -29.48 -5.65 28.67
N PRO A 12 -29.21 -4.97 29.80
CA PRO A 12 -29.31 -5.60 31.10
C PRO A 12 -30.75 -6.13 31.30
N PRO A 13 -30.94 -7.36 31.82
CA PRO A 13 -29.97 -8.16 32.58
C PRO A 13 -29.11 -9.15 31.78
N PHE A 14 -28.80 -8.89 30.50
CA PHE A 14 -27.88 -9.68 29.66
C PHE A 14 -28.20 -11.18 29.66
N GLN A 15 -29.48 -11.52 29.49
CA GLN A 15 -29.90 -12.91 29.48
C GLN A 15 -29.23 -13.69 28.35
N MET A 16 -28.99 -14.97 28.57
CA MET A 16 -28.53 -15.88 27.53
C MET A 16 -29.74 -16.44 26.78
N ARG A 17 -29.63 -16.55 25.45
CA ARG A 17 -30.63 -17.19 24.59
C ARG A 17 -29.97 -18.16 23.62
N ASP A 18 -30.70 -19.16 23.15
CA ASP A 18 -30.21 -20.05 22.10
C ASP A 18 -29.99 -19.28 20.79
N ALA A 19 -28.86 -19.50 20.14
CA ALA A 19 -28.53 -18.86 18.87
C ALA A 19 -29.52 -19.24 17.76
N SER A 20 -30.12 -20.42 17.86
CA SER A 20 -31.17 -20.93 16.96
C SER A 20 -32.40 -20.04 16.95
N ASP A 21 -32.73 -19.42 18.08
CA ASP A 21 -33.88 -18.52 18.23
C ASP A 21 -33.56 -17.05 17.86
N GLY A 22 -32.26 -16.72 17.79
CA GLY A 22 -31.75 -15.37 17.58
C GLY A 22 -31.17 -15.12 16.18
N PHE A 23 -29.85 -14.97 16.12
CA PHE A 23 -29.06 -14.72 14.92
C PHE A 23 -29.30 -15.79 13.86
N MET A 24 -29.25 -17.07 14.23
CA MET A 24 -29.36 -18.16 13.25
C MET A 24 -30.75 -18.21 12.62
N LYS A 25 -31.82 -17.87 13.35
CA LYS A 25 -33.19 -17.85 12.83
C LYS A 25 -33.38 -16.98 11.59
N ARG A 26 -32.62 -15.88 11.50
CA ARG A 26 -32.72 -14.91 10.40
C ARG A 26 -31.93 -15.35 9.17
N LEU A 27 -31.08 -16.37 9.30
CA LEU A 27 -30.27 -16.90 8.21
C LEU A 27 -31.00 -17.99 7.43
N PRO A 28 -30.76 -18.08 6.11
CA PRO A 28 -31.29 -19.16 5.29
C PRO A 28 -30.67 -20.50 5.70
N GLU A 29 -31.37 -21.60 5.43
CA GLU A 29 -30.99 -22.95 5.88
C GLU A 29 -29.58 -23.37 5.46
N TRP A 30 -29.21 -23.11 4.21
CA TRP A 30 -27.85 -23.43 3.73
C TRP A 30 -26.77 -22.66 4.51
N LEU A 31 -27.02 -21.41 4.91
CA LEU A 31 -26.05 -20.61 5.66
C LEU A 31 -26.00 -21.01 7.14
N ARG A 32 -27.15 -21.42 7.70
CA ARG A 32 -27.21 -22.01 9.04
C ARG A 32 -26.36 -23.27 9.14
N GLU A 33 -26.38 -24.14 8.12
CA GLU A 33 -25.57 -25.35 8.10
C GLU A 33 -24.06 -25.06 8.04
N GLU A 34 -23.64 -24.06 7.27
CA GLU A 34 -22.23 -23.65 7.16
C GLU A 34 -21.71 -22.97 8.45
N LEU A 35 -22.58 -22.21 9.12
CA LEU A 35 -22.26 -21.44 10.32
C LEU A 35 -22.72 -22.08 11.63
N LYS A 36 -23.11 -23.36 11.60
CA LYS A 36 -23.60 -24.04 12.79
C LYS A 36 -22.58 -23.99 13.94
N PRO A 37 -23.06 -23.94 15.19
CA PRO A 37 -22.23 -23.99 16.38
C PRO A 37 -21.22 -25.15 16.33
N ILE A 38 -20.05 -24.96 16.93
CA ILE A 38 -18.94 -25.92 16.86
C ILE A 38 -19.35 -27.27 17.48
N ASP A 39 -20.10 -27.25 18.58
CA ASP A 39 -20.64 -28.42 19.28
C ASP A 39 -21.59 -29.27 18.42
N GLN A 40 -22.15 -28.68 17.35
CA GLN A 40 -23.05 -29.34 16.42
C GLN A 40 -22.35 -29.81 15.13
N ARG A 41 -21.04 -29.61 15.01
CA ARG A 41 -20.24 -30.04 13.84
C ARG A 41 -19.75 -31.47 14.00
N LYS A 42 -19.89 -32.27 12.95
CA LYS A 42 -19.53 -33.71 12.95
C LYS A 42 -18.04 -33.96 13.15
N ASP A 43 -17.20 -33.07 12.65
CA ASP A 43 -15.73 -33.19 12.69
C ASP A 43 -15.10 -32.37 13.83
N CYS A 44 -15.89 -32.05 14.87
CA CYS A 44 -15.43 -31.20 15.96
C CYS A 44 -14.45 -31.94 16.89
N ILE A 45 -13.22 -31.44 16.95
CA ILE A 45 -12.30 -31.72 18.06
C ILE A 45 -12.59 -30.68 19.15
N ILE A 46 -13.41 -31.02 20.13
CA ILE A 46 -13.68 -30.15 21.29
C ILE A 46 -12.39 -30.08 22.12
N MET A 47 -11.61 -29.03 21.90
CA MET A 47 -10.51 -28.67 22.80
C MET A 47 -11.03 -27.67 23.83
N ASN A 48 -10.67 -27.87 25.11
CA ASN A 48 -10.95 -26.91 26.18
C ASN A 48 -10.03 -25.68 26.02
N SER A 49 -10.20 -24.97 24.93
CA SER A 49 -9.35 -23.91 24.44
C SER A 49 -10.18 -22.65 24.22
N VAL A 50 -9.64 -21.52 24.64
CA VAL A 50 -10.35 -20.24 24.54
C VAL A 50 -9.82 -19.49 23.34
N HIS A 51 -10.71 -19.01 22.48
CA HIS A 51 -10.34 -18.25 21.30
C HIS A 51 -11.01 -16.87 21.32
N ARG A 52 -10.24 -15.83 20.98
CA ARG A 52 -10.76 -14.51 20.66
C ARG A 52 -11.05 -14.42 19.17
N PHE A 53 -12.18 -13.82 18.81
CA PHE A 53 -12.52 -13.52 17.42
C PHE A 53 -12.71 -12.02 17.23
N TRP A 54 -12.30 -11.51 16.08
CA TRP A 54 -12.58 -10.14 15.65
C TRP A 54 -12.77 -10.06 14.15
N ILE A 55 -13.45 -9.01 13.71
CA ILE A 55 -13.61 -8.69 12.29
C ILE A 55 -12.48 -7.72 11.93
N GLU A 56 -11.71 -8.06 10.91
CA GLU A 56 -10.64 -7.25 10.36
C GLU A 56 -11.02 -6.80 8.94
N ALA A 57 -10.82 -5.51 8.68
CA ALA A 57 -10.95 -4.95 7.35
C ALA A 57 -9.69 -5.26 6.54
N GLY A 58 -9.86 -5.93 5.41
CA GLY A 58 -8.77 -6.18 4.48
C GLY A 58 -8.35 -4.92 3.73
N GLN A 59 -7.33 -5.09 2.89
CA GLN A 59 -6.78 -3.99 2.10
C GLN A 59 -7.81 -3.45 1.11
N ILE A 60 -7.92 -2.12 1.05
CA ILE A 60 -8.71 -1.43 0.04
C ILE A 60 -7.81 -0.83 -1.03
N THR A 61 -8.12 -1.14 -2.28
CA THR A 61 -7.52 -0.48 -3.45
C THR A 61 -8.34 0.75 -3.82
N TYR A 62 -7.67 1.78 -4.34
CA TYR A 62 -8.34 3.00 -4.77
C TYR A 62 -7.71 3.56 -6.03
N GLU A 63 -8.53 4.22 -6.84
CA GLU A 63 -8.14 5.00 -7.99
C GLU A 63 -8.60 6.45 -7.77
N HIS A 64 -7.94 7.41 -8.41
CA HIS A 64 -8.39 8.80 -8.35
C HIS A 64 -8.28 9.46 -9.71
N GLN A 65 -9.21 10.37 -9.96
CA GLN A 65 -9.24 11.20 -11.15
C GLN A 65 -9.25 12.66 -10.73
N TYR A 66 -8.38 13.46 -11.35
CA TYR A 66 -8.37 14.91 -11.17
C TYR A 66 -9.03 15.58 -12.37
N ASP A 67 -10.03 16.40 -12.10
CA ASP A 67 -10.63 17.29 -13.07
C ASP A 67 -10.05 18.70 -12.88
N GLU A 68 -9.08 19.06 -13.74
CA GLU A 68 -8.41 20.35 -13.74
C GLU A 68 -9.37 21.52 -13.93
N ASN A 69 -10.47 21.32 -14.68
CA ASN A 69 -11.40 22.41 -15.01
C ASN A 69 -12.26 22.81 -13.81
N ASN A 70 -12.63 21.83 -12.98
CA ASN A 70 -13.51 22.04 -11.84
C ASN A 70 -12.77 22.01 -10.48
N ASN A 71 -11.46 21.73 -10.49
CA ASN A 71 -10.65 21.50 -9.30
C ASN A 71 -11.26 20.44 -8.37
N ILE A 72 -11.81 19.37 -8.96
CA ILE A 72 -12.46 18.26 -8.25
C ILE A 72 -11.53 17.05 -8.32
N ILE A 73 -11.25 16.45 -7.17
CA ILE A 73 -10.62 15.12 -7.08
C ILE A 73 -11.71 14.11 -6.74
N THR A 74 -11.88 13.10 -7.59
CA THR A 74 -12.81 11.99 -7.34
C THR A 74 -12.04 10.73 -7.02
N TYR A 75 -12.36 10.11 -5.88
CA TYR A 75 -11.76 8.85 -5.43
C TYR A 75 -12.72 7.69 -5.66
N TYR A 76 -12.28 6.67 -6.38
CA TYR A 76 -12.98 5.42 -6.59
C TYR A 76 -12.40 4.36 -5.66
N LEU A 77 -13.19 3.98 -4.66
CA LEU A 77 -12.83 3.00 -3.64
C LEU A 77 -13.31 1.61 -4.09
N SER A 78 -12.40 0.64 -4.17
CA SER A 78 -12.73 -0.74 -4.49
C SER A 78 -13.51 -1.41 -3.36
N ASP A 79 -13.93 -2.65 -3.61
CA ASP A 79 -14.54 -3.46 -2.55
C ASP A 79 -13.54 -3.76 -1.42
N MET A 80 -14.03 -3.73 -0.18
CA MET A 80 -13.21 -3.95 1.01
C MET A 80 -13.50 -5.35 1.55
N PRO A 81 -12.59 -6.33 1.38
CA PRO A 81 -12.82 -7.66 1.91
C PRO A 81 -12.86 -7.62 3.44
N MET A 82 -13.85 -8.25 4.05
CA MET A 82 -14.01 -8.33 5.50
C MET A 82 -13.67 -9.75 5.95
N CYS A 83 -12.77 -9.86 6.91
CA CYS A 83 -12.22 -11.13 7.35
C CYS A 83 -12.51 -11.34 8.83
N VAL A 84 -12.93 -12.54 9.21
CA VAL A 84 -12.96 -12.93 10.63
C VAL A 84 -11.65 -13.60 10.97
N LYS A 85 -10.97 -13.04 11.96
CA LYS A 85 -9.74 -13.57 12.54
C LYS A 85 -10.04 -14.26 13.86
N LYS A 86 -9.15 -15.17 14.24
CA LYS A 86 -9.17 -15.86 15.53
C LYS A 86 -7.78 -15.77 16.16
N GLN A 87 -7.72 -15.83 17.49
CA GLN A 87 -6.47 -15.97 18.24
C GLN A 87 -6.71 -16.92 19.39
N LEU A 88 -5.85 -17.93 19.54
CA LEU A 88 -5.87 -18.80 20.71
C LEU A 88 -5.43 -18.00 21.94
N MET A 89 -6.09 -18.23 23.07
CA MET A 89 -5.82 -17.57 24.34
C MET A 89 -5.43 -18.59 25.41
N GLN A 90 -4.59 -18.16 26.34
CA GLN A 90 -4.13 -18.93 27.50
C GLN A 90 -4.13 -18.06 28.77
N TYR A 91 -4.19 -18.70 29.92
CA TYR A 91 -4.03 -18.00 31.19
C TYR A 91 -2.54 -17.73 31.45
N ASP A 92 -2.21 -16.50 31.83
CA ASP A 92 -0.90 -16.16 32.38
C ASP A 92 -0.77 -16.69 33.82
N GLU A 93 0.43 -16.55 34.41
CA GLU A 93 0.72 -16.95 35.79
C GLU A 93 -0.12 -16.19 36.83
N GLN A 94 -0.69 -15.05 36.44
CA GLN A 94 -1.54 -14.18 37.25
C GLN A 94 -3.04 -14.50 37.08
N GLY A 95 -3.39 -15.48 36.25
CA GLY A 95 -4.77 -15.88 35.97
C GLY A 95 -5.51 -14.95 34.99
N ASN A 96 -4.82 -14.04 34.31
CA ASN A 96 -5.41 -13.24 33.23
C ASN A 96 -5.36 -14.01 31.91
N LEU A 97 -6.40 -13.81 31.09
CA LEU A 97 -6.48 -14.43 29.77
C LEU A 97 -5.73 -13.57 28.73
N ILE A 98 -4.62 -14.10 28.21
CA ILE A 98 -3.74 -13.45 27.24
C ILE A 98 -3.69 -14.22 25.92
N ASP A 99 -3.28 -13.55 24.84
CA ASP A 99 -3.13 -14.19 23.53
C ASP A 99 -1.93 -15.16 23.55
N ASP A 100 -2.17 -16.40 23.14
CA ASP A 100 -1.13 -17.43 23.00
C ASP A 100 -0.40 -17.26 21.67
N LEU A 101 0.69 -16.50 21.70
CA LEU A 101 1.56 -16.27 20.53
C LEU A 101 2.52 -17.45 20.26
N SER A 102 2.54 -18.47 21.13
CA SER A 102 3.49 -19.59 21.02
C SER A 102 3.05 -20.65 20.02
N LYS A 103 1.74 -20.74 19.76
CA LYS A 103 1.19 -21.65 18.75
C LYS A 103 0.96 -20.91 17.45
N VAL A 104 1.59 -21.41 16.39
CA VAL A 104 1.28 -20.99 15.02
C VAL A 104 -0.19 -21.29 14.78
N GLU A 105 -0.91 -20.36 14.15
CA GLU A 105 -2.31 -20.54 13.79
C GLU A 105 -2.49 -21.78 12.92
N ASP A 106 -2.86 -22.90 13.54
CA ASP A 106 -3.23 -24.09 12.79
C ASP A 106 -4.57 -23.81 12.09
N GLY A 107 -4.52 -23.74 10.76
CA GLY A 107 -5.66 -23.49 9.87
C GLY A 107 -6.66 -24.64 9.79
N HIS A 108 -6.52 -25.67 10.63
CA HIS A 108 -7.35 -26.89 10.63
C HIS A 108 -8.12 -27.10 11.95
N SER A 109 -8.26 -26.05 12.79
CA SER A 109 -9.11 -26.14 13.99
C SER A 109 -10.58 -25.85 13.64
N SER A 110 -11.51 -26.38 14.44
CA SER A 110 -12.96 -26.14 14.25
C SER A 110 -13.30 -24.64 14.29
N GLU A 111 -12.56 -23.87 15.10
CA GLU A 111 -12.62 -22.41 15.18
C GLU A 111 -12.07 -21.73 13.93
N GLY A 112 -11.02 -22.30 13.33
CA GLY A 112 -10.45 -21.83 12.07
C GLY A 112 -11.43 -22.02 10.92
N ASP A 113 -12.05 -23.19 10.83
CA ASP A 113 -13.07 -23.49 9.83
C ASP A 113 -14.29 -22.56 9.98
N PHE A 114 -14.71 -22.28 11.22
CA PHE A 114 -15.75 -21.28 11.48
C PHE A 114 -15.34 -19.89 10.99
N ALA A 115 -14.14 -19.42 11.33
CA ALA A 115 -13.65 -18.11 10.92
C ALA A 115 -13.56 -18.00 9.39
N GLN A 116 -13.13 -19.07 8.72
CA GLN A 116 -13.07 -19.15 7.27
C GLN A 116 -14.47 -19.14 6.63
N ALA A 117 -15.41 -19.93 7.17
CA ALA A 117 -16.79 -19.95 6.70
C ALA A 117 -17.46 -18.57 6.88
N PHE A 118 -17.30 -17.95 8.04
CA PHE A 118 -17.83 -16.61 8.31
C PHE A 118 -17.24 -15.58 7.36
N THR A 119 -15.93 -15.64 7.10
CA THR A 119 -15.25 -14.78 6.13
C THR A 119 -15.79 -14.98 4.71
N ARG A 120 -15.92 -16.24 4.27
CA ARG A 120 -16.40 -16.58 2.93
C ARG A 120 -17.81 -16.05 2.67
N TYR A 121 -18.68 -16.12 3.68
CA TYR A 121 -20.08 -15.75 3.54
C TYR A 121 -20.43 -14.38 4.12
N TYR A 122 -19.43 -13.53 4.38
CA TYR A 122 -19.62 -12.25 5.07
C TYR A 122 -20.63 -11.34 4.36
N ASP A 123 -20.49 -11.16 3.05
CA ASP A 123 -21.37 -10.28 2.27
C ASP A 123 -22.79 -10.86 2.16
N GLN A 124 -22.94 -12.18 2.04
CA GLN A 124 -24.24 -12.86 2.03
C GLN A 124 -24.95 -12.70 3.38
N MET A 125 -24.23 -12.88 4.50
CA MET A 125 -24.76 -12.57 5.83
C MET A 125 -25.18 -11.11 5.95
N GLY A 126 -24.39 -10.21 5.36
CA GLY A 126 -24.68 -8.78 5.29
C GLY A 126 -26.02 -8.42 4.66
N SER A 127 -26.56 -9.28 3.79
CA SER A 127 -27.90 -9.12 3.21
C SER A 127 -29.02 -9.30 4.25
N TYR A 128 -28.77 -10.08 5.30
CA TYR A 128 -29.70 -10.33 6.41
C TYR A 128 -29.39 -9.47 7.64
N PHE A 129 -28.12 -9.11 7.81
CA PHE A 129 -27.60 -8.28 8.89
C PHE A 129 -26.90 -7.05 8.30
N PRO A 130 -27.66 -5.98 8.00
CA PRO A 130 -27.10 -4.80 7.34
C PRO A 130 -26.01 -4.13 8.18
N GLU A 131 -25.93 -4.39 9.48
CA GLU A 131 -24.85 -3.94 10.36
C GLU A 131 -23.46 -4.37 9.87
N LEU A 132 -23.33 -5.58 9.32
CA LEU A 132 -22.07 -6.10 8.79
C LEU A 132 -21.59 -5.31 7.56
N LEU A 133 -22.53 -4.94 6.67
CA LEU A 133 -22.24 -4.12 5.50
C LEU A 133 -22.04 -2.65 5.87
N ARG A 134 -22.79 -2.15 6.87
CA ARG A 134 -22.60 -0.79 7.39
C ARG A 134 -21.22 -0.62 8.01
N LEU A 135 -20.69 -1.64 8.67
CA LEU A 135 -19.31 -1.62 9.17
C LEU A 135 -18.31 -1.44 8.04
N LYS A 136 -18.47 -2.18 6.93
CA LYS A 136 -17.66 -2.06 5.72
C LYS A 136 -17.67 -0.62 5.15
N GLU A 137 -18.86 -0.02 5.05
CA GLU A 137 -19.00 1.37 4.58
C GLU A 137 -18.46 2.41 5.56
N LEU A 138 -18.58 2.16 6.87
CA LEU A 138 -17.99 3.02 7.90
C LEU A 138 -16.46 3.05 7.80
N LEU A 139 -15.84 1.90 7.54
CA LEU A 139 -14.39 1.79 7.39
C LEU A 139 -13.89 2.51 6.14
N LYS A 140 -14.63 2.41 5.01
CA LYS A 140 -14.34 3.19 3.80
C LYS A 140 -14.35 4.71 4.07
N ARG A 141 -15.27 5.20 4.89
CA ARG A 141 -15.29 6.62 5.31
C ARG A 141 -14.05 7.00 6.11
N GLY A 142 -13.54 6.11 6.96
CA GLY A 142 -12.28 6.28 7.67
C GLY A 142 -11.10 6.52 6.71
N VAL A 143 -11.04 5.77 5.61
CA VAL A 143 -10.01 5.92 4.56
C VAL A 143 -10.14 7.28 3.86
N LEU A 144 -11.36 7.72 3.55
CA LEU A 144 -11.58 9.04 2.96
C LEU A 144 -11.06 10.18 3.85
N LEU A 145 -11.23 10.07 5.18
CA LEU A 145 -10.69 11.05 6.12
C LEU A 145 -9.16 11.11 6.08
N VAL A 146 -8.49 9.98 5.82
CA VAL A 146 -7.04 9.94 5.60
C VAL A 146 -6.68 10.69 4.32
N PHE A 147 -7.41 10.48 3.22
CA PHE A 147 -7.18 11.21 1.96
C PHE A 147 -7.42 12.72 2.06
N ILE A 148 -8.46 13.13 2.76
CA ILE A 148 -8.74 14.56 3.01
C ILE A 148 -7.59 15.17 3.81
N ARG A 149 -7.14 14.49 4.88
CA ARG A 149 -6.01 14.96 5.69
C ARG A 149 -4.71 15.06 4.90
N SER A 150 -4.39 14.06 4.07
CA SER A 150 -3.19 14.11 3.24
C SER A 150 -3.25 15.25 2.23
N THR A 151 -4.40 15.46 1.60
CA THR A 151 -4.59 16.54 0.61
C THR A 151 -4.45 17.92 1.27
N LEU A 152 -5.09 18.14 2.43
CA LEU A 152 -4.95 19.38 3.18
C LEU A 152 -3.50 19.66 3.61
N GLN A 153 -2.76 18.62 4.02
CA GLN A 153 -1.34 18.76 4.37
C GLN A 153 -0.48 19.17 3.18
N ILE A 154 -0.76 18.64 1.99
CA ILE A 154 -0.06 19.03 0.75
C ILE A 154 -0.35 20.50 0.44
N SER A 155 -1.62 20.90 0.41
CA SER A 155 -2.00 22.29 0.11
C SER A 155 -1.45 23.30 1.13
N LEU A 156 -1.40 22.95 2.43
CA LEU A 156 -0.79 23.80 3.45
C LEU A 156 0.73 23.96 3.25
N LYS A 157 1.42 22.88 2.87
CA LYS A 157 2.87 22.92 2.58
C LYS A 157 3.17 23.75 1.34
N GLU A 158 2.39 23.60 0.27
CA GLU A 158 2.52 24.39 -0.96
C GLU A 158 2.26 25.89 -0.72
N GLY A 159 1.25 26.24 0.10
CA GLY A 159 1.02 27.63 0.51
C GLY A 159 2.18 28.23 1.31
N THR A 160 2.85 27.43 2.15
CA THR A 160 4.01 27.86 2.93
C THR A 160 5.25 28.06 2.03
N VAL A 161 5.43 27.21 1.02
CA VAL A 161 6.52 27.34 0.03
C VAL A 161 6.33 28.59 -0.84
N GLN A 162 5.10 28.91 -1.24
CA GLN A 162 4.82 30.14 -2.00
C GLN A 162 5.00 31.43 -1.20
N GLN A 163 4.77 31.42 0.12
CA GLN A 163 5.05 32.60 0.96
C GLN A 163 6.55 32.80 1.19
N ASN A 164 7.33 31.72 1.35
CA ASN A 164 8.79 31.82 1.49
C ASN A 164 9.48 32.28 0.20
N ASN A 165 8.95 31.93 -0.98
CA ASN A 165 9.45 32.45 -2.25
C ASN A 165 9.08 33.92 -2.53
N ARG A 166 8.12 34.51 -1.80
CA ARG A 166 7.77 35.93 -1.92
C ARG A 166 8.59 36.85 -1.02
N GLN A 167 9.34 36.33 -0.05
CA GLN A 167 10.24 37.12 0.80
C GLN A 167 11.69 37.18 0.26
N GLY A 168 11.97 36.61 -0.91
CA GLY A 168 13.30 36.51 -1.51
C GLY A 168 13.65 37.53 -2.60
N THR A 169 12.85 38.57 -2.82
CA THR A 169 13.20 39.65 -3.77
C THR A 169 12.92 41.01 -3.15
N ALA A 170 13.88 41.50 -2.34
CA ALA A 170 14.03 42.94 -2.15
C ALA A 170 14.49 43.52 -3.49
N ILE A 171 13.55 44.11 -4.22
CA ILE A 171 13.84 44.92 -5.41
C ILE A 171 14.36 46.25 -4.89
N ASP A 172 15.66 46.50 -5.03
CA ASP A 172 16.28 47.79 -4.78
C ASP A 172 15.72 48.80 -5.80
N ALA A 173 14.95 49.77 -5.31
CA ALA A 173 14.19 50.74 -6.11
C ALA A 173 15.07 51.90 -6.61
N SER A 174 16.31 51.63 -7.04
CA SER A 174 17.27 52.67 -7.41
C SER A 174 17.77 52.63 -8.85
N ASN A 175 17.20 51.79 -9.73
CA ASN A 175 17.47 51.86 -11.17
C ASN A 175 16.25 51.43 -11.98
N ILE A 176 15.45 52.39 -12.44
CA ILE A 176 14.75 52.44 -13.75
C ILE A 176 14.09 53.83 -13.80
N MET A 177 14.85 54.82 -14.23
CA MET A 177 14.25 56.08 -14.70
C MET A 177 15.22 56.77 -15.66
N SER A 178 15.29 56.26 -16.89
CA SER A 178 15.62 57.02 -18.11
C SER A 178 15.69 56.09 -19.32
N ASN A 179 14.58 55.93 -20.03
CA ASN A 179 14.54 56.47 -21.39
C ASN A 179 13.12 56.45 -21.95
N THR A 180 12.70 57.65 -22.31
CA THR A 180 11.40 58.00 -22.85
C THR A 180 11.48 58.00 -24.37
N ASN A 181 10.41 57.56 -25.03
CA ASN A 181 10.02 57.86 -26.41
C ASN A 181 10.88 57.33 -27.57
N GLN A 182 10.32 56.38 -28.32
CA GLN A 182 9.85 56.70 -29.68
C GLN A 182 8.72 55.74 -30.12
N ARG A 183 7.55 56.34 -30.36
CA ARG A 183 6.50 55.81 -31.25
C ARG A 183 7.00 55.88 -32.69
N GLN A 184 6.75 54.85 -33.48
CA GLN A 184 6.26 55.02 -34.86
C GLN A 184 5.57 53.74 -35.37
N GLN A 185 4.41 53.96 -35.97
CA GLN A 185 3.55 52.98 -36.64
C GLN A 185 4.05 52.75 -38.08
N GLY A 186 3.75 51.61 -38.69
CA GLY A 186 3.95 51.41 -40.13
C GLY A 186 3.50 50.04 -40.63
N THR A 187 2.59 50.05 -41.57
CA THR A 187 1.78 48.96 -42.13
C THR A 187 2.35 48.31 -43.40
N THR A 188 1.85 47.10 -43.70
CA THR A 188 1.48 46.51 -45.02
C THR A 188 2.51 45.85 -45.98
N THR A 189 2.12 44.61 -46.36
CA THR A 189 2.05 43.95 -47.70
C THR A 189 3.22 43.15 -48.33
N GLY A 190 2.85 41.93 -48.78
CA GLY A 190 3.36 41.21 -49.97
C GLY A 190 4.57 40.29 -49.74
N THR A 191 4.81 39.15 -50.40
CA THR A 191 4.20 38.40 -51.52
C THR A 191 4.87 37.01 -51.59
N ARG A 192 4.19 36.04 -52.22
CA ARG A 192 4.58 34.65 -52.54
C ARG A 192 5.94 34.44 -53.24
N SER A 193 6.59 33.30 -52.94
CA SER A 193 7.24 32.32 -53.86
C SER A 193 7.98 31.28 -52.99
N GLY A 194 7.86 29.95 -53.12
CA GLY A 194 7.99 29.12 -54.32
C GLY A 194 9.46 28.69 -54.50
N GLY A 195 9.80 27.42 -54.26
CA GLY A 195 11.14 26.89 -54.59
C GLY A 195 11.53 25.58 -53.87
N MET A 196 11.57 24.49 -54.65
CA MET A 196 12.04 23.13 -54.30
C MET A 196 13.57 23.07 -54.23
N SER A 197 14.14 22.13 -53.44
CA SER A 197 15.11 21.11 -53.91
C SER A 197 15.77 20.32 -52.76
N ASP A 198 15.54 19.00 -52.80
CA ASP A 198 16.44 17.86 -52.58
C ASP A 198 17.52 17.81 -51.49
N GLY A 199 17.55 16.65 -50.81
CA GLY A 199 18.81 15.88 -50.74
C GLY A 199 19.10 15.02 -49.50
N SER A 200 18.56 13.79 -49.47
CA SER A 200 19.17 12.54 -48.92
C SER A 200 19.52 12.45 -47.41
N GLY A 201 19.51 11.30 -46.72
CA GLY A 201 19.29 9.89 -47.05
C GLY A 201 19.05 9.14 -45.71
N ASN A 202 18.18 8.13 -45.66
CA ASN A 202 18.37 6.71 -46.02
C ASN A 202 18.66 5.83 -44.78
N ARG A 203 18.20 4.57 -44.86
CA ARG A 203 18.23 3.41 -43.91
C ARG A 203 16.89 3.22 -43.18
N GLY A 204 16.10 2.18 -43.40
CA GLY A 204 16.36 0.83 -43.92
C GLY A 204 16.02 -0.18 -42.83
N GLY A 205 14.95 -0.96 -43.02
CA GLY A 205 14.42 -1.92 -42.04
C GLY A 205 15.07 -3.30 -42.06
N PHE A 206 14.71 -4.12 -41.06
CA PHE A 206 14.90 -5.57 -40.98
C PHE A 206 13.95 -6.09 -39.87
N VAL A 207 12.85 -6.81 -40.16
CA VAL A 207 12.68 -8.25 -40.47
C VAL A 207 13.08 -9.20 -39.32
N SER A 208 12.08 -9.97 -38.91
CA SER A 208 12.05 -11.03 -37.90
C SER A 208 12.45 -12.39 -38.47
N SER A 209 13.07 -13.26 -37.65
CA SER A 209 12.97 -14.72 -37.85
C SER A 209 13.33 -15.50 -36.58
N SER A 210 12.40 -16.38 -36.22
CA SER A 210 12.44 -17.49 -35.26
C SER A 210 13.31 -18.67 -35.72
N GLY A 211 13.86 -19.46 -34.78
CA GLY A 211 14.46 -20.77 -35.07
C GLY A 211 15.01 -21.51 -33.84
N SER A 212 14.45 -22.70 -33.58
CA SER A 212 14.71 -23.63 -32.48
C SER A 212 15.86 -24.62 -32.78
N GLY A 213 16.48 -25.23 -31.76
CA GLY A 213 17.33 -26.42 -31.94
C GLY A 213 18.13 -26.85 -30.70
N SER A 214 18.08 -28.15 -30.37
CA SER A 214 18.51 -28.79 -29.11
C SER A 214 19.81 -29.62 -29.22
N GLN A 215 20.56 -29.72 -28.09
CA GLN A 215 21.35 -30.86 -27.52
C GLN A 215 22.77 -31.28 -28.05
N VAL A 216 23.87 -30.98 -27.29
CA VAL A 216 24.87 -31.79 -26.47
C VAL A 216 25.75 -32.85 -27.23
N PRO A 217 27.00 -33.27 -26.81
CA PRO A 217 27.75 -33.04 -25.54
C PRO A 217 29.30 -32.80 -25.64
N SER A 218 29.94 -32.33 -24.56
CA SER A 218 31.29 -32.78 -24.17
C SER A 218 31.62 -32.47 -22.71
N ASP A 219 32.20 -33.47 -22.06
CA ASP A 219 32.69 -33.58 -20.70
C ASP A 219 34.02 -32.84 -20.50
N ASN A 220 34.19 -32.17 -19.34
CA ASN A 220 35.46 -32.10 -18.61
C ASN A 220 35.32 -31.30 -17.30
N GLY A 221 35.55 -31.98 -16.19
CA GLY A 221 35.48 -31.42 -14.85
C GLY A 221 36.56 -30.37 -14.56
N SER A 222 36.10 -29.26 -13.98
CA SER A 222 36.87 -28.47 -13.02
C SER A 222 35.89 -27.92 -11.99
N SER A 223 36.31 -27.98 -10.73
CA SER A 223 35.51 -27.64 -9.55
C SER A 223 35.10 -26.16 -9.53
N GLU A 224 33.98 -25.82 -10.14
CA GLU A 224 33.34 -24.51 -10.00
C GLU A 224 32.52 -24.47 -8.71
N ARG A 225 32.99 -23.65 -7.77
CA ARG A 225 32.21 -23.24 -6.61
C ARG A 225 30.92 -22.60 -7.15
N GLN A 226 29.78 -23.22 -6.83
CA GLN A 226 28.44 -22.69 -7.04
C GLN A 226 28.43 -21.17 -6.78
N PRO A 227 27.94 -20.33 -7.72
CA PRO A 227 27.85 -18.91 -7.48
C PRO A 227 26.97 -18.72 -6.26
N ARG A 228 27.51 -18.07 -5.21
CA ARG A 228 26.74 -17.68 -4.03
C ARG A 228 25.56 -16.88 -4.54
N THR A 229 24.37 -17.47 -4.46
CA THR A 229 23.10 -16.78 -4.69
C THR A 229 23.12 -15.58 -3.76
N TYR A 230 23.21 -14.39 -4.34
CA TYR A 230 23.16 -13.13 -3.61
C TYR A 230 21.79 -13.08 -2.92
N GLN A 231 21.73 -13.41 -1.64
CA GLN A 231 20.52 -13.17 -0.86
C GLN A 231 20.44 -11.67 -0.61
N PRO A 232 19.37 -10.98 -1.05
CA PRO A 232 19.19 -9.58 -0.76
C PRO A 232 19.22 -9.35 0.75
N THR A 233 20.08 -8.45 1.23
CA THR A 233 20.27 -8.14 2.66
C THR A 233 19.10 -7.36 3.30
N GLY A 234 17.98 -7.24 2.59
CA GLY A 234 16.75 -6.61 3.06
C GLY A 234 15.61 -6.83 2.07
N ARG A 235 14.39 -6.94 2.58
CA ARG A 235 13.16 -7.08 1.81
C ARG A 235 12.77 -5.74 1.17
N ALA A 236 12.46 -5.75 -0.13
CA ALA A 236 11.99 -4.58 -0.86
C ALA A 236 10.45 -4.57 -1.06
N GLU A 237 9.83 -5.75 -1.10
CA GLU A 237 8.37 -5.89 -1.27
C GLU A 237 7.64 -5.66 0.04
N SER A 238 6.62 -4.81 0.08
CA SER A 238 5.80 -4.55 1.27
C SER A 238 4.89 -5.73 1.63
N SER A 239 4.74 -6.04 2.92
CA SER A 239 3.85 -7.11 3.42
C SER A 239 2.55 -6.57 4.04
N ASN A 240 2.45 -5.26 4.26
CA ASN A 240 1.26 -4.62 4.82
C ASN A 240 1.10 -3.18 4.30
N LEU A 241 -0.09 -2.59 4.51
CA LEU A 241 -0.41 -1.23 4.04
C LEU A 241 0.51 -0.16 4.63
N ASN A 242 0.89 -0.31 5.90
CA ASN A 242 1.79 0.64 6.57
C ASN A 242 3.18 0.67 5.91
N GLU A 243 3.68 -0.50 5.49
CA GLU A 243 4.92 -0.64 4.73
C GLU A 243 4.79 -0.10 3.30
N GLN A 244 3.66 -0.33 2.63
CA GLN A 244 3.43 0.22 1.30
C GLN A 244 3.39 1.75 1.33
N ILE A 245 2.67 2.33 2.31
CA ILE A 245 2.60 3.78 2.51
C ILE A 245 4.00 4.33 2.83
N ALA A 246 4.73 3.69 3.74
CA ALA A 246 6.09 4.12 4.08
C ALA A 246 7.02 4.06 2.87
N MET A 247 6.92 3.01 2.05
CA MET A 247 7.72 2.81 0.85
C MET A 247 7.43 3.86 -0.21
N GLN A 248 6.15 4.10 -0.50
CA GLN A 248 5.72 5.13 -1.45
C GLN A 248 6.14 6.52 -0.97
N ALA A 249 6.03 6.81 0.32
CA ALA A 249 6.48 8.07 0.90
C ALA A 249 8.01 8.24 0.80
N ALA A 250 8.78 7.17 1.02
CA ALA A 250 10.24 7.19 0.86
C ALA A 250 10.66 7.40 -0.60
N GLN A 251 9.93 6.81 -1.56
CA GLN A 251 10.18 6.98 -2.99
C GLN A 251 9.81 8.40 -3.48
N ALA A 252 8.62 8.89 -3.11
CA ALA A 252 8.18 10.25 -3.46
C ALA A 252 9.02 11.34 -2.79
N GLY A 253 9.56 11.06 -1.60
CA GLY A 253 10.37 11.98 -0.80
C GLY A 253 11.84 11.58 -0.66
N ALA A 254 12.44 10.95 -1.68
CA ALA A 254 13.79 10.39 -1.56
C ALA A 254 14.88 11.43 -1.20
N ALA A 255 14.71 12.70 -1.58
CA ALA A 255 15.64 13.76 -1.17
C ALA A 255 15.48 14.18 0.31
N GLN A 256 14.37 13.82 0.97
CA GLN A 256 14.04 14.21 2.35
C GLN A 256 14.58 13.23 3.40
N GLY A 257 15.20 12.12 2.97
CA GLY A 257 15.84 11.17 3.89
C GLY A 257 17.05 11.77 4.61
N LYS A 258 17.51 11.08 5.66
CA LYS A 258 18.73 11.43 6.38
C LYS A 258 19.89 10.56 5.92
N VAL A 259 20.97 11.20 5.47
CA VAL A 259 22.22 10.52 5.10
C VAL A 259 22.81 9.80 6.31
N LEU A 260 23.12 8.51 6.16
CA LEU A 260 23.85 7.72 7.15
C LEU A 260 25.35 8.00 7.06
N LYS A 261 25.79 9.13 7.63
CA LYS A 261 27.19 9.64 7.54
C LYS A 261 28.29 8.66 7.96
N ARG A 262 27.97 7.62 8.73
CA ARG A 262 28.94 6.60 9.18
C ARG A 262 29.19 5.49 8.13
N ILE A 263 28.33 5.39 7.11
CA ILE A 263 28.40 4.32 6.11
C ILE A 263 28.94 4.90 4.80
N VAL A 264 30.15 4.50 4.43
CA VAL A 264 30.70 4.73 3.08
C VAL A 264 30.31 3.54 2.21
N LEU A 265 29.62 3.79 1.09
CA LEU A 265 29.29 2.75 0.12
C LEU A 265 30.58 2.27 -0.55
N ARG A 266 30.91 0.99 -0.37
CA ARG A 266 32.06 0.32 -1.02
C ARG A 266 31.63 -0.58 -2.18
N ASP A 267 30.34 -0.57 -2.50
CA ASP A 267 29.78 -1.38 -3.57
C ASP A 267 30.20 -0.75 -4.92
N PRO A 268 30.84 -1.50 -5.84
CA PRO A 268 31.20 -0.99 -7.16
C PRO A 268 30.01 -0.47 -7.97
N LYS A 269 28.78 -0.91 -7.67
CA LYS A 269 27.55 -0.45 -8.33
C LYS A 269 27.14 0.96 -7.90
N TRP A 270 27.52 1.40 -6.70
CA TRP A 270 27.14 2.69 -6.12
C TRP A 270 28.35 3.37 -5.46
N PRO A 271 29.33 3.81 -6.26
CA PRO A 271 30.55 4.41 -5.74
C PRO A 271 30.27 5.76 -5.08
N ALA A 272 30.84 5.97 -3.89
CA ALA A 272 30.71 7.23 -3.16
C ALA A 272 31.34 8.42 -3.91
N GLU A 273 32.35 8.16 -4.76
CA GLU A 273 33.01 9.15 -5.62
C GLU A 273 32.04 9.77 -6.64
N ASP A 274 31.07 8.98 -7.14
CA ASP A 274 30.05 9.46 -8.08
C ASP A 274 28.85 10.13 -7.37
N GLY A 275 28.94 10.34 -6.05
CA GLY A 275 27.94 11.03 -5.24
C GLY A 275 26.88 10.13 -4.61
N TRP A 276 27.04 8.80 -4.67
CA TRP A 276 26.11 7.86 -4.03
C TRP A 276 26.31 7.82 -2.51
N VAL A 277 25.21 7.99 -1.78
CA VAL A 277 25.16 7.93 -0.32
C VAL A 277 24.05 6.99 0.15
N LYS A 278 24.24 6.37 1.32
CA LYS A 278 23.19 5.57 1.95
C LYS A 278 22.26 6.45 2.76
N MET A 279 20.98 6.38 2.47
CA MET A 279 19.92 7.17 3.09
C MET A 279 19.08 6.31 4.02
N ARG A 280 18.54 6.95 5.07
CA ARG A 280 17.44 6.41 5.86
C ARG A 280 16.24 7.34 5.77
N TYR A 281 15.06 6.79 5.55
CA TYR A 281 13.79 7.47 5.69
C TYR A 281 13.00 6.84 6.83
N TYR A 282 12.44 7.67 7.69
CA TYR A 282 11.61 7.22 8.81
C TYR A 282 10.23 7.81 8.64
N HIS A 283 9.23 6.94 8.54
CA HIS A 283 7.85 7.37 8.36
C HIS A 283 7.18 7.54 9.73
N GLU A 284 6.83 8.77 10.10
CA GLU A 284 6.44 9.10 11.48
C GLU A 284 5.12 8.46 11.93
N SER A 285 4.16 8.27 11.02
CA SER A 285 2.84 7.70 11.36
C SER A 285 2.84 6.18 11.43
N THR A 286 3.63 5.52 10.59
CA THR A 286 3.71 4.04 10.56
C THR A 286 4.89 3.49 11.38
N LYS A 287 5.81 4.36 11.82
CA LYS A 287 7.02 4.03 12.58
C LYS A 287 8.00 3.11 11.83
N ILE A 288 7.88 3.02 10.50
CA ILE A 288 8.70 2.15 9.64
C ILE A 288 9.95 2.89 9.16
N VAL A 289 11.07 2.17 9.11
CA VAL A 289 12.36 2.65 8.59
C VAL A 289 12.64 2.01 7.24
N ILE A 290 13.03 2.84 6.28
CA ILE A 290 13.44 2.40 4.94
C ILE A 290 14.84 2.90 4.66
N HIS A 291 15.69 2.00 4.18
CA HIS A 291 17.02 2.32 3.69
C HIS A 291 17.04 2.27 2.17
N TYR A 292 17.79 3.16 1.54
CA TYR A 292 18.00 3.20 0.09
C TYR A 292 19.34 3.86 -0.22
N VAL A 293 19.76 3.80 -1.48
CA VAL A 293 20.89 4.56 -2.00
C VAL A 293 20.39 5.75 -2.79
N PHE A 294 21.06 6.89 -2.62
CA PHE A 294 20.68 8.15 -3.25
C PHE A 294 21.92 8.81 -3.83
N ASN A 295 21.83 9.32 -5.06
CA ASN A 295 22.90 10.08 -5.67
C ASN A 295 22.63 11.59 -5.51
N ASN A 296 23.51 12.29 -4.79
CA ASN A 296 23.36 13.73 -4.56
C ASN A 296 23.58 14.59 -5.82
N ASN A 297 24.28 14.05 -6.82
CA ASN A 297 24.59 14.77 -8.06
C ASN A 297 23.45 14.67 -9.08
N THR A 298 22.83 13.48 -9.21
CA THR A 298 21.77 13.23 -10.20
C THR A 298 20.35 13.28 -9.61
N GLY A 299 20.21 13.17 -8.29
CA GLY A 299 18.91 13.08 -7.61
C GLY A 299 18.26 11.69 -7.69
N GLU A 300 18.96 10.69 -8.24
CA GLU A 300 18.45 9.34 -8.40
C GLU A 300 18.43 8.56 -7.07
N ALA A 301 17.35 7.80 -6.84
CA ALA A 301 17.17 6.98 -5.65
C ALA A 301 16.86 5.54 -6.04
N LEU A 302 17.61 4.57 -5.50
CA LEU A 302 17.52 3.15 -5.85
C LEU A 302 17.67 2.25 -4.62
N ASP A 303 17.40 0.95 -4.77
CA ASP A 303 17.59 -0.09 -3.74
C ASP A 303 16.85 0.15 -2.41
N PHE A 304 15.58 0.55 -2.48
CA PHE A 304 14.74 0.72 -1.30
C PHE A 304 14.45 -0.62 -0.59
N LYS A 305 14.74 -0.67 0.71
CA LYS A 305 14.61 -1.86 1.55
C LYS A 305 14.08 -1.51 2.94
N PHE A 306 13.16 -2.32 3.44
CA PHE A 306 12.68 -2.23 4.83
C PHE A 306 13.78 -2.62 5.82
N LYS A 307 13.81 -1.96 6.98
CA LYS A 307 14.77 -2.23 8.05
C LYS A 307 14.13 -2.48 9.40
#